data_AF-A0A8J2WEU4-F1
#
_entry.id   AF-A0A8J2WEU4-F1
#
_cell.length_a   1.000
_cell.length_b   1.000
_cell.length_c   1.000
_cell.angle_alpha   90.00
_cell.angle_beta   90.00
_cell.angle_gamma   90.00
#
_symmetry.space_group_name_H-M   'P 1'
#
loop_
_entity.id
_entity.type
_entity.pdbx_description
1 polymer ?
#
loop_
_entity_poly.entity_id
_entity_poly.type
_entity_poly.pdbx_seq_one_letter_code
_entity_poly.pdbx_strand_id
1 'polypeptide(L)'
;YSASLVTLERFKEARSMLRKMITVARRALGEDDITTLRMRMNYGQALYKDDDATIDDLREAVTTLEETERIARRVFGGAHPLTWTIEDDLRDTRA
;
A
#
# COMPACT_ATOMS: atom_id res chain seq x y z
N TYR A 1 14.89 -7.14 20.84
CA TYR A 1 14.69 -8.46 20.24
C TYR A 1 13.24 -8.93 20.24
N SER A 2 12.47 -8.78 21.33
CA SER A 2 11.03 -9.16 21.32
C SER A 2 10.14 -8.21 20.52
N ALA A 3 10.36 -6.89 20.66
CA ALA A 3 9.55 -5.90 19.94
C ALA A 3 9.69 -6.00 18.41
N SER A 4 10.90 -6.25 17.91
CA SER A 4 11.19 -6.40 16.48
C SER A 4 10.58 -7.68 15.89
N LEU A 5 10.61 -8.81 16.61
CA LEU A 5 9.93 -10.03 16.15
C LEU A 5 8.40 -9.83 16.05
N VAL A 6 7.80 -9.18 17.06
CA VAL A 6 6.36 -8.95 17.09
C VAL A 6 5.93 -7.98 15.98
N THR A 7 6.73 -6.95 15.67
CA THR A 7 6.43 -6.05 14.55
C THR A 7 6.53 -6.78 13.20
N LEU A 8 7.55 -7.60 13.00
CA LEU A 8 7.72 -8.40 11.78
C LEU A 8 6.56 -9.36 11.52
N GLU A 9 6.12 -10.07 12.56
CA GLU A 9 4.98 -10.99 12.44
C GLU A 9 3.70 -10.22 12.06
N ARG A 10 3.50 -9.03 12.65
CA ARG A 10 2.36 -8.16 12.31
C ARG A 10 2.42 -7.64 10.89
N PHE A 11 3.59 -7.24 10.38
CA PHE A 11 3.72 -6.77 8.99
C PHE A 11 3.50 -7.92 8.00
N LYS A 12 4.05 -9.11 8.24
CA LYS A 12 3.79 -10.30 7.40
C LYS A 12 2.32 -10.69 7.38
N GLU A 13 1.66 -10.68 8.54
CA GLU A 13 0.24 -10.99 8.63
C GLU A 13 -0.59 -9.92 7.91
N ALA A 14 -0.30 -8.64 8.14
CA ALA A 14 -0.96 -7.52 7.47
C ALA A 14 -0.81 -7.61 5.95
N ARG A 15 0.40 -7.87 5.43
CA ARG A 15 0.67 -8.04 3.99
C ARG A 15 -0.17 -9.16 3.39
N SER A 16 -0.17 -10.34 4.03
CA SER A 16 -0.95 -11.51 3.58
C SER A 16 -2.46 -11.23 3.58
N MET A 17 -2.95 -10.57 4.63
CA MET A 17 -4.36 -10.22 4.79
C MET A 17 -4.78 -9.17 3.76
N LEU A 18 -4.01 -8.09 3.61
CA LEU A 18 -4.27 -7.01 2.65
C LEU A 18 -4.25 -7.52 1.21
N ARG A 19 -3.32 -8.39 0.84
CA ARG A 19 -3.28 -8.99 -0.51
C ARG A 19 -4.56 -9.75 -0.85
N LYS A 20 -5.09 -10.52 0.10
CA LYS A 20 -6.39 -11.21 -0.05
C LYS A 20 -7.54 -10.22 -0.13
N MET A 21 -7.57 -9.22 0.76
CA MET A 21 -8.62 -8.21 0.77
C MET A 21 -8.65 -7.37 -0.51
N ILE A 22 -7.51 -6.95 -1.05
CA ILE A 22 -7.42 -6.21 -2.31
C ILE A 22 -8.03 -7.02 -3.45
N THR A 23 -7.77 -8.34 -3.48
CA THR A 23 -8.34 -9.22 -4.52
C THR A 23 -9.87 -9.28 -4.40
N VAL A 24 -10.40 -9.35 -3.19
CA VAL A 24 -11.85 -9.36 -2.93
C VAL A 24 -12.47 -7.99 -3.23
N ALA A 25 -11.89 -6.91 -2.72
CA ALA A 25 -12.34 -5.54 -2.93
C ALA A 25 -12.34 -5.16 -4.42
N ARG A 26 -11.29 -5.53 -5.15
CA ARG A 26 -11.24 -5.32 -6.60
C ARG A 26 -12.38 -6.03 -7.34
N ARG A 27 -12.78 -7.23 -6.90
CA ARG A 27 -13.90 -7.98 -7.52
C ARG A 27 -15.27 -7.44 -7.12
N ALA A 28 -15.42 -6.99 -5.87
CA ALA A 28 -16.71 -6.58 -5.32
C ALA A 28 -17.04 -5.09 -5.58
N LEU A 29 -16.03 -4.21 -5.47
CA LEU A 29 -16.17 -2.76 -5.52
C LEU A 29 -15.56 -2.16 -6.78
N GLY A 30 -14.65 -2.88 -7.43
CA GLY A 30 -13.88 -2.39 -8.56
C GLY A 30 -12.52 -1.81 -8.16
N GLU A 31 -11.71 -1.52 -9.17
CA GLU A 31 -10.33 -1.06 -8.99
C GLU A 31 -10.24 0.43 -8.62
N ASP A 32 -11.25 1.20 -9.03
CA ASP A 32 -11.35 2.66 -8.86
C ASP A 32 -12.01 3.06 -7.53
N ASP A 33 -12.50 2.09 -6.75
CA ASP A 33 -13.17 2.36 -5.47
C ASP A 33 -12.20 2.85 -4.40
N ILE A 34 -12.64 3.83 -3.61
CA ILE A 34 -11.84 4.45 -2.56
C ILE A 34 -11.35 3.44 -1.52
N THR A 35 -12.13 2.39 -1.24
CA THR A 35 -11.79 1.34 -0.28
C THR A 35 -10.70 0.44 -0.86
N THR A 36 -10.82 0.05 -2.12
CA THR A 36 -9.79 -0.73 -2.82
C THR A 36 -8.46 0.02 -2.87
N LEU A 37 -8.51 1.32 -3.19
CA LEU A 37 -7.31 2.17 -3.24
C LEU A 37 -6.66 2.35 -1.86
N ARG A 38 -7.45 2.55 -0.80
CA ARG A 38 -6.93 2.57 0.58
C ARG A 38 -6.27 1.26 0.98
N MET A 39 -6.85 0.12 0.60
CA MET A 39 -6.25 -1.19 0.89
C MET A 39 -4.91 -1.37 0.16
N ARG A 40 -4.80 -0.92 -1.09
CA ARG A 40 -3.54 -0.95 -1.86
C ARG A 40 -2.48 -0.02 -1.27
N MET A 41 -2.86 1.20 -0.87
CA MET A 41 -1.97 2.14 -0.16
C MET A 41 -1.43 1.52 1.13
N ASN A 42 -2.31 0.97 1.98
CA ASN A 42 -1.90 0.32 3.22
C ASN A 42 -0.99 -0.90 2.97
N TYR A 43 -1.19 -1.62 1.86
CA TYR A 43 -0.30 -2.72 1.48
C TYR A 43 1.08 -2.23 1.10
N GLY A 44 1.18 -1.15 0.32
CA GLY A 44 2.45 -0.47 0.04
C GLY A 44 3.14 0.00 1.33
N GLN A 45 2.40 0.63 2.24
CA GLN A 45 2.93 1.04 3.55
C GLN A 45 3.46 -0.14 4.37
N ALA A 46 2.74 -1.26 4.40
CA ALA A 46 3.18 -2.45 5.12
C ALA A 46 4.42 -3.11 4.50
N LEU A 47 4.72 -2.82 3.23
CA LEU A 47 5.92 -3.32 2.56
C LEU A 47 7.16 -2.46 2.83
N TYR A 48 7.02 -1.12 2.88
CA TYR A 48 8.18 -0.23 3.05
C TYR A 48 8.45 0.21 4.50
N LYS A 49 7.44 0.17 5.38
CA LYS A 49 7.61 0.49 6.82
C LYS A 49 8.10 -0.69 7.65
N ASP A 50 8.31 -1.85 7.02
CA ASP A 50 8.91 -3.01 7.69
C ASP A 50 10.43 -2.79 7.76
N ASP A 51 11.01 -2.78 8.97
CA ASP A 51 12.45 -2.54 9.17
C ASP A 51 13.32 -3.62 8.50
N ASP A 52 12.76 -4.82 8.26
CA ASP A 52 13.42 -5.91 7.54
C ASP A 52 12.93 -6.03 6.07
N ALA A 53 12.36 -4.97 5.51
CA ALA A 53 11.92 -4.94 4.12
C ALA A 53 13.06 -5.29 3.17
N THR A 54 12.83 -6.28 2.31
CA THR A 54 13.78 -6.66 1.27
C THR A 54 13.70 -5.68 0.09
N ILE A 55 14.70 -5.71 -0.79
CA ILE A 55 14.68 -4.91 -2.03
C ILE A 55 13.46 -5.26 -2.90
N ASP A 56 13.04 -6.52 -2.92
CA ASP A 56 11.83 -6.94 -3.62
C ASP A 56 10.55 -6.39 -2.97
N ASP A 57 10.49 -6.31 -1.65
CA ASP A 57 9.37 -5.71 -0.93
C ASP A 57 9.24 -4.22 -1.25
N LEU A 58 10.37 -3.49 -1.26
CA LEU A 58 10.40 -2.08 -1.62
C LEU A 58 10.00 -1.87 -3.08
N ARG A 59 10.46 -2.71 -4.01
CA ARG A 59 10.02 -2.66 -5.42
C ARG A 59 8.53 -2.92 -5.57
N GLU A 60 7.99 -3.89 -4.84
CA GLU A 60 6.56 -4.19 -4.83
C GLU A 60 5.77 -3.02 -4.23
N ALA A 61 6.29 -2.37 -3.19
CA ALA A 61 5.69 -1.19 -2.56
C ALA A 61 5.61 -0.03 -3.55
N VAL A 62 6.73 0.31 -4.21
CA VAL A 62 6.79 1.37 -5.24
C VAL A 62 5.76 1.09 -6.33
N THR A 63 5.80 -0.11 -6.91
CA THR A 63 4.89 -0.49 -8.01
C THR A 63 3.44 -0.38 -7.58
N THR A 64 3.11 -0.86 -6.37
CA THR A 64 1.75 -0.80 -5.83
C THR A 64 1.29 0.65 -5.64
N LEU A 65 2.13 1.50 -5.04
CA LEU A 65 1.81 2.89 -4.76
C LEU A 65 1.72 3.72 -6.05
N GLU A 66 2.58 3.49 -7.04
CA GLU A 66 2.50 4.12 -8.37
C GLU A 66 1.18 3.81 -9.09
N GLU A 67 0.78 2.53 -9.11
CA GLU A 67 -0.49 2.14 -9.71
C GLU A 67 -1.68 2.79 -8.99
N THR A 68 -1.62 2.79 -7.65
CA THR A 68 -2.69 3.35 -6.80
C THR A 68 -2.80 4.86 -6.95
N GLU A 69 -1.67 5.57 -7.02
CA GLU A 69 -1.60 7.02 -7.26
C GLU A 69 -2.23 7.38 -8.60
N ARG A 70 -1.86 6.65 -9.65
CA ARG A 70 -2.37 6.89 -11.00
C ARG A 70 -3.90 6.75 -11.06
N ILE A 71 -4.44 5.73 -10.40
CA ILE A 71 -5.88 5.51 -10.34
C ILE A 71 -6.55 6.58 -9.48
N ALA A 72 -6.03 6.85 -8.28
CA ALA A 72 -6.56 7.88 -7.39
C ALA A 72 -6.58 9.26 -8.04
N ARG A 73 -5.51 9.64 -8.75
CA ARG A 73 -5.43 10.90 -9.50
C ARG A 73 -6.45 10.96 -10.64
N ARG A 74 -6.70 9.84 -11.33
CA ARG A 74 -7.71 9.77 -12.41
C ARG A 74 -9.13 9.89 -11.88
N VAL A 75 -9.43 9.24 -10.75
CA VAL A 75 -10.79 9.13 -10.20
C VAL A 75 -11.16 10.35 -9.35
N PHE A 76 -10.24 10.82 -8.50
CA PHE A 76 -10.50 11.89 -7.52
C PHE A 76 -9.77 13.20 -7.82
N GLY A 77 -8.79 13.19 -8.73
CA GLY A 77 -7.93 14.34 -9.01
C GLY A 77 -6.71 14.44 -8.09
N GLY A 78 -5.75 15.29 -8.48
CA GLY A 78 -4.49 15.48 -7.75
C GLY A 78 -4.63 16.23 -6.41
N ALA A 79 -5.67 17.05 -6.25
CA ALA A 79 -5.91 17.79 -5.00
C ALA A 79 -6.63 16.97 -3.93
N HIS A 80 -7.06 15.74 -4.24
CA HIS A 80 -7.79 14.92 -3.29
C HIS A 80 -6.86 14.42 -2.18
N PRO A 81 -7.28 14.45 -0.90
CA PRO A 81 -6.42 14.06 0.22
C PRO A 81 -5.82 12.66 0.08
N LEU A 82 -6.59 11.69 -0.44
CA LEU A 82 -6.08 10.34 -0.69
C LEU A 82 -4.93 10.31 -1.69
N THR A 83 -5.03 11.06 -2.79
CA THR A 83 -3.99 11.11 -3.81
C THR A 83 -2.70 11.68 -3.22
N TRP A 84 -2.82 12.77 -2.46
CA TRP A 84 -1.70 13.36 -1.72
C TRP A 84 -1.04 12.39 -0.74
N THR A 85 -1.82 11.61 0.02
CA THR A 85 -1.26 10.61 0.94
C THR A 85 -0.48 9.52 0.19
N ILE A 86 -1.01 9.04 -0.94
CA ILE A 86 -0.31 8.01 -1.73
C ILE A 86 0.97 8.59 -2.36
N GLU A 87 0.95 9.85 -2.81
CA GLU A 87 2.12 10.54 -3.34
C GLU A 87 3.23 10.69 -2.29
N ASP A 88 2.85 11.01 -1.05
CA ASP A 88 3.76 11.11 0.10
C ASP A 88 4.36 9.74 0.45
N ASP A 89 3.52 8.70 0.58
CA ASP A 89 3.98 7.33 0.81
C ASP A 89 4.94 6.84 -0.30
N LEU A 90 4.64 7.17 -1.56
CA LEU A 90 5.48 6.82 -2.70
C LEU A 90 6.83 7.54 -2.68
N ARG A 91 6.85 8.79 -2.22
CA ARG A 91 8.09 9.56 -2.03
C ARG A 91 8.94 8.93 -0.94
N ASP A 92 8.35 8.57 0.20
CA ASP A 92 9.04 7.92 1.31
C ASP A 92 9.60 6.55 0.91
N THR A 93 8.82 5.77 0.15
CA THR A 93 9.24 4.44 -0.31
C THR A 93 10.46 4.50 -1.24
N ARG A 94 10.64 5.61 -1.95
CA ARG A 94 11.74 5.83 -2.91
C ARG A 94 12.97 6.54 -2.30
N ALA A 95 12.85 7.04 -1.07
CA ALA A 95 13.90 7.78 -0.39
C ALA A 95 15.01 6.86 0.13
#